data_AF-A0A1W6A2Q3-F1
#
_entry.id   AF-A0A1W6A2Q3-F1
#
_cell.length_a   1.000
_cell.length_b   1.000
_cell.length_c   1.000
_cell.angle_alpha   90.00
_cell.angle_beta   90.00
_cell.angle_gamma   90.00
#
_symmetry.space_group_name_H-M   'P 1'
#
loop_
_entity.id
_entity.type
_entity.pdbx_description
1 polymer ?
#
loop_
_entity_poly.entity_id
_entity_poly.type
_entity_poly.pdbx_seq_one_letter_code
_entity_poly.pdbx_strand_id
1 'polypeptide(L)'
;MRNPYDYYITPEEYEIAERNGVCASTLNKRIRDLGWEKEIAITTPVPMRDKYGWNKVKEIALQNGIARHAYCDRIKRGWTRIDAISQPPLNRSECMKRAIKVNSCFKNKTLSDEQKEIAVLNGISYTVARDRIRRLGWSMEEAITIPIMTRSECGKKGGEIGKERSYWSKIVIPSREQMMKRRKLTYIAN
;
A
#
# COMPACT_ATOMS: atom_id res chain seq x y z
N MET A 1 -51.96 -9.71 -15.17
CA MET A 1 -50.71 -9.37 -15.87
C MET A 1 -50.45 -7.89 -15.65
N ARG A 2 -49.23 -7.50 -15.29
CA ARG A 2 -48.91 -6.08 -15.09
C ARG A 2 -48.76 -5.39 -16.44
N ASN A 3 -49.28 -4.18 -16.59
CA ASN A 3 -49.23 -3.45 -17.85
C ASN A 3 -47.77 -3.01 -18.11
N PRO A 4 -47.19 -3.23 -19.31
CA PRO A 4 -45.87 -2.72 -19.65
C PRO A 4 -45.67 -1.22 -19.37
N TYR A 5 -46.73 -0.41 -19.43
CA TYR A 5 -46.69 1.02 -19.12
C TYR A 5 -46.54 1.34 -17.62
N ASP A 6 -46.78 0.38 -16.73
CA ASP A 6 -46.60 0.57 -15.27
C ASP A 6 -45.12 0.74 -14.89
N TYR A 7 -44.21 0.31 -15.77
CA TYR A 7 -42.76 0.44 -15.61
C TYR A 7 -42.19 1.78 -16.10
N TYR A 8 -43.01 2.56 -16.82
CA TYR A 8 -42.62 3.88 -17.31
C TYR A 8 -42.84 4.93 -16.23
N ILE A 9 -41.75 5.64 -15.90
CA ILE A 9 -41.72 6.68 -14.87
C ILE A 9 -41.58 8.02 -15.56
N THR A 10 -42.54 8.92 -15.37
CA THR A 10 -42.54 10.25 -15.99
C THR A 10 -41.60 11.21 -15.24
N PRO A 11 -41.10 12.27 -15.89
CA PRO A 11 -40.35 13.33 -15.21
C PRO A 11 -41.10 13.92 -14.00
N GLU A 12 -42.42 14.12 -14.14
CA GLU A 12 -43.29 14.62 -13.07
C GLU A 12 -43.32 13.67 -11.86
N GLU A 13 -43.39 12.35 -12.09
CA GLU A 13 -43.34 11.34 -11.03
C GLU A 13 -42.00 11.36 -10.27
N TYR A 14 -40.88 11.66 -10.96
CA TYR A 14 -39.59 11.86 -10.31
C TYR A 14 -39.58 13.11 -9.42
N GLU A 15 -40.16 14.22 -9.87
CA GLU A 15 -40.25 15.45 -9.07
C GLU A 15 -41.14 15.26 -7.83
N ILE A 16 -42.26 14.53 -7.96
CA ILE A 16 -43.14 14.20 -6.83
C ILE A 16 -42.39 13.29 -5.83
N ALA A 17 -41.67 12.29 -6.33
CA ALA A 17 -40.87 11.40 -5.50
C ALA A 17 -39.76 12.13 -4.74
N GLU A 18 -39.06 13.06 -5.39
CA GLU A 18 -38.02 13.87 -4.77
C GLU A 18 -38.59 14.75 -3.65
N ARG A 19 -39.75 15.39 -3.88
CA ARG A 19 -40.48 16.13 -2.83
C ARG A 19 -40.86 15.27 -1.64
N ASN A 20 -41.13 13.98 -1.86
CA ASN A 20 -41.39 12.99 -0.80
C ASN A 20 -40.12 12.37 -0.19
N GLY A 21 -38.93 12.81 -0.60
CA GLY A 21 -37.65 12.29 -0.10
C GLY A 21 -37.22 10.94 -0.71
N VAL A 22 -37.82 10.54 -1.82
CA VAL A 22 -37.46 9.33 -2.58
C VAL A 22 -36.60 9.74 -3.77
N CYS A 23 -35.31 9.40 -3.75
CA CYS A 23 -34.44 9.70 -4.88
C CYS A 23 -34.76 8.84 -6.12
N ALA A 24 -34.43 9.35 -7.30
CA ALA A 24 -34.73 8.70 -8.59
C ALA A 24 -34.23 7.25 -8.69
N SER A 25 -33.07 6.92 -8.13
CA SER A 25 -32.54 5.54 -8.12
C SER A 25 -33.38 4.62 -7.24
N THR A 26 -33.90 5.11 -6.11
CA THR A 26 -34.79 4.35 -5.23
C THR A 26 -36.16 4.14 -5.88
N LEU A 27 -36.70 5.16 -6.55
CA LEU A 27 -37.96 5.06 -7.28
C LEU A 27 -37.86 4.04 -8.42
N ASN A 28 -36.81 4.10 -9.22
CA ASN A 28 -36.53 3.12 -10.29
C ASN A 28 -36.48 1.69 -9.74
N LYS A 29 -35.74 1.47 -8.65
CA LYS A 29 -35.65 0.15 -8.02
C LYS A 29 -37.01 -0.35 -7.53
N ARG A 30 -37.79 0.51 -6.89
CA ARG A 30 -39.14 0.16 -6.41
C ARG A 30 -40.05 -0.28 -7.56
N ILE A 31 -40.08 0.47 -8.66
CA ILE A 31 -41.01 0.20 -9.78
C ILE A 31 -40.49 -0.93 -10.67
N ARG A 32 -39.23 -0.86 -11.11
CA ARG A 32 -38.67 -1.76 -12.14
C ARG A 32 -38.19 -3.10 -11.59
N ASP A 33 -37.53 -3.10 -10.44
CA ASP A 33 -36.93 -4.33 -9.88
C ASP A 33 -37.90 -5.03 -8.91
N LEU A 34 -38.55 -4.25 -8.03
CA LEU A 34 -39.41 -4.78 -6.98
C LEU A 34 -40.89 -4.85 -7.38
N GLY A 35 -41.27 -4.24 -8.50
CA GLY A 35 -42.65 -4.21 -8.96
C GLY A 35 -43.59 -3.57 -7.95
N TRP A 36 -43.25 -2.41 -7.40
CA TRP A 36 -44.18 -1.64 -6.57
C TRP A 36 -45.14 -0.87 -7.46
N GLU A 37 -46.36 -0.67 -6.96
CA GLU A 37 -47.31 0.27 -7.57
C GLU A 37 -46.76 1.70 -7.45
N LYS A 38 -46.99 2.54 -8.47
CA LYS A 38 -46.33 3.85 -8.56
C LYS A 38 -46.65 4.75 -7.37
N GLU A 39 -47.92 4.80 -6.96
CA GLU A 39 -48.35 5.60 -5.81
C GLU A 39 -47.63 5.18 -4.53
N ILE A 40 -47.55 3.86 -4.27
CA ILE A 40 -46.84 3.30 -3.12
C ILE A 40 -45.33 3.61 -3.23
N ALA A 41 -44.75 3.48 -4.43
CA ALA A 41 -43.34 3.74 -4.67
C ALA A 41 -42.95 5.20 -4.44
N ILE A 42 -43.86 6.14 -4.68
CA ILE A 42 -43.66 7.59 -4.52
C ILE A 42 -43.91 8.04 -3.07
N THR A 43 -44.93 7.48 -2.41
CA THR A 43 -45.38 7.92 -1.08
C THR A 43 -44.63 7.25 0.07
N THR A 44 -44.18 6.01 -0.10
CA THR A 44 -43.53 5.27 0.98
C THR A 44 -42.18 5.93 1.33
N PRO A 45 -41.95 6.37 2.57
CA PRO A 45 -40.68 7.00 2.94
C PRO A 45 -39.51 5.99 2.84
N VAL A 46 -38.32 6.47 2.52
CA VAL A 46 -37.12 5.63 2.53
C VAL A 46 -36.61 5.52 3.98
N PRO A 47 -36.61 4.33 4.61
CA PRO A 47 -36.12 4.21 5.97
C PRO A 47 -34.63 4.53 6.01
N MET A 48 -34.25 5.53 6.79
CA MET A 48 -32.84 5.83 7.02
C MET A 48 -32.22 4.66 7.79
N ARG A 49 -31.28 3.94 7.16
CA ARG A 49 -30.56 2.84 7.81
C ARG A 49 -29.63 3.38 8.89
N ASP A 50 -30.13 3.50 10.11
CA ASP A 50 -29.30 3.80 11.28
C ASP A 50 -28.79 2.52 11.94
N LYS A 51 -28.00 1.74 11.20
CA LYS A 51 -27.49 0.42 11.63
C LYS A 51 -26.77 0.48 12.98
N TYR A 52 -26.11 1.60 13.29
CA TYR A 52 -25.28 1.75 14.49
C TYR A 52 -25.87 2.74 15.51
N GLY A 53 -27.07 3.26 15.30
CA GLY A 53 -27.72 4.18 16.24
C GLY A 53 -27.07 5.58 16.30
N TRP A 54 -26.39 6.01 15.24
CA TRP A 54 -25.71 7.30 15.16
C TRP A 54 -26.66 8.48 15.38
N ASN A 55 -27.88 8.42 14.81
CA ASN A 55 -28.80 9.56 14.87
C ASN A 55 -29.22 9.88 16.30
N LYS A 56 -29.26 8.87 17.19
CA LYS A 56 -29.59 9.04 18.61
C LYS A 56 -28.49 9.70 19.44
N VAL A 57 -27.24 9.61 18.98
CA VAL A 57 -26.06 10.07 19.74
C VAL A 57 -25.28 11.19 19.05
N LYS A 58 -25.75 11.62 17.88
CA LYS A 58 -25.05 12.56 17.00
C LYS A 58 -24.62 13.83 17.73
N GLU A 59 -25.51 14.45 18.48
CA GLU A 59 -25.25 15.72 19.17
C GLU A 59 -24.15 15.57 20.23
N ILE A 60 -24.28 14.58 21.11
CA ILE A 60 -23.32 14.29 22.17
C ILE A 60 -21.96 13.88 21.59
N ALA A 61 -21.96 13.04 20.54
CA ALA A 61 -20.73 12.60 19.90
C ALA A 61 -19.98 13.77 19.24
N LEU A 62 -20.69 14.69 18.58
CA LEU A 62 -20.09 15.87 17.98
C LEU A 62 -19.56 16.86 19.02
N GLN A 63 -20.25 17.04 20.15
CA GLN A 63 -19.74 17.81 21.30
C GLN A 63 -18.43 17.24 21.83
N ASN A 64 -18.28 15.91 21.83
CA ASN A 64 -17.06 15.22 22.23
C ASN A 64 -16.01 15.10 21.11
N GLY A 65 -16.22 15.75 19.96
CA GLY A 65 -15.28 15.76 18.83
C GLY A 65 -15.19 14.43 18.08
N ILE A 66 -16.22 13.59 18.16
CA ILE A 66 -16.26 12.26 17.55
C ILE A 66 -17.08 12.32 16.26
N ALA A 67 -16.41 12.11 15.14
CA ALA A 67 -17.06 12.02 13.84
C ALA A 67 -17.86 10.72 13.69
N ARG A 68 -18.88 10.76 12.82
CA ARG A 68 -19.75 9.61 12.49
C ARG A 68 -18.97 8.32 12.20
N HIS A 69 -17.94 8.43 11.36
CA HIS A 69 -17.16 7.26 10.96
C HIS A 69 -16.41 6.65 12.14
N ALA A 70 -15.81 7.49 13.01
CA ALA A 70 -15.10 7.04 14.20
C ALA A 70 -16.04 6.33 15.19
N TYR A 71 -17.24 6.88 15.43
CA TYR A 71 -18.27 6.21 16.22
C TYR A 71 -18.68 4.86 15.61
N CYS A 72 -19.02 4.84 14.31
CA CYS A 72 -19.44 3.62 13.62
C CYS A 72 -18.36 2.54 13.69
N ASP A 73 -17.08 2.90 13.53
CA ASP A 73 -15.97 1.95 13.60
C ASP A 73 -15.75 1.41 15.01
N ARG A 74 -15.99 2.22 16.06
CA ARG A 74 -15.99 1.76 17.45
C ARG A 74 -17.09 0.72 17.70
N ILE A 75 -18.31 0.99 17.25
CA ILE A 75 -19.42 0.02 17.38
C ILE A 75 -19.13 -1.27 16.62
N LYS A 76 -18.58 -1.20 15.40
CA LYS A 76 -18.14 -2.39 14.64
C LYS A 76 -17.07 -3.20 15.37
N ARG A 77 -16.20 -2.53 16.14
CA ARG A 77 -15.15 -3.15 16.98
C ARG A 77 -15.68 -3.63 18.33
N GLY A 78 -16.99 -3.58 18.58
CA GLY A 78 -17.62 -4.07 19.80
C GLY A 78 -17.57 -3.10 20.99
N TRP A 79 -17.30 -1.82 20.76
CA TRP A 79 -17.36 -0.82 21.85
C TRP A 79 -18.78 -0.62 22.33
N THR A 80 -18.93 -0.31 23.63
CA THR A 80 -20.21 0.13 24.16
C THR A 80 -20.57 1.50 23.58
N ARG A 81 -21.87 1.81 23.51
CA ARG A 81 -22.32 3.11 23.00
C ARG A 81 -21.77 4.27 23.83
N ILE A 82 -21.67 4.10 25.14
CA ILE A 82 -21.17 5.11 26.07
C ILE A 82 -19.68 5.37 25.82
N ASP A 83 -18.86 4.32 25.73
CA ASP A 83 -17.43 4.45 25.44
C ASP A 83 -17.18 5.04 24.05
N ALA A 84 -18.04 4.66 23.08
CA ALA A 84 -17.93 5.12 21.71
C ALA A 84 -18.17 6.62 21.56
N ILE A 85 -18.94 7.24 22.46
CA ILE A 85 -19.26 8.67 22.43
C ILE A 85 -18.48 9.48 23.47
N SER A 86 -17.88 8.86 24.49
CA SER A 86 -17.18 9.58 25.55
C SER A 86 -15.71 9.85 25.24
N GLN A 87 -15.04 8.91 24.55
CA GLN A 87 -13.60 9.02 24.33
C GLN A 87 -13.29 9.79 23.04
N PRO A 88 -12.59 10.93 23.06
CA PRO A 88 -12.18 11.60 21.83
C PRO A 88 -11.13 10.77 21.06
N PRO A 89 -11.04 10.89 19.72
CA PRO A 89 -9.98 10.25 18.96
C PRO A 89 -8.61 10.80 19.38
N LEU A 90 -7.60 9.92 19.45
CA LEU A 90 -6.23 10.33 19.74
C LEU A 90 -5.65 11.16 18.59
N ASN A 91 -4.86 12.17 18.94
CA ASN A 91 -4.07 12.91 17.96
C ASN A 91 -3.03 11.97 17.29
N ARG A 92 -2.73 12.21 16.01
CA ARG A 92 -1.70 11.49 15.23
C ARG A 92 -0.37 11.38 15.97
N SER A 93 0.09 12.47 16.59
CA SER A 93 1.35 12.47 17.36
C SER A 93 1.29 11.51 18.55
N GLU A 94 0.17 11.50 19.27
CA GLU A 94 -0.04 10.63 20.42
C GLU A 94 -0.17 9.16 20.01
N CYS A 95 -0.89 8.88 18.92
CA CYS A 95 -0.93 7.55 18.30
C CYS A 95 0.48 7.04 17.98
N MET A 96 1.33 7.90 17.40
CA MET A 96 2.71 7.53 17.06
C MET A 96 3.54 7.24 18.30
N LYS A 97 3.45 8.07 19.35
CA LYS A 97 4.16 7.82 20.64
C LYS A 97 3.76 6.49 21.26
N ARG A 98 2.47 6.18 21.30
CA ARG A 98 1.96 4.89 21.81
C ARG A 98 2.46 3.72 20.97
N ALA A 99 2.45 3.85 19.64
CA ALA A 99 2.97 2.84 18.74
C ALA A 99 4.47 2.58 18.95
N ILE A 100 5.29 3.63 19.09
CA ILE A 100 6.74 3.51 19.35
C ILE A 100 7.00 2.79 20.67
N LYS A 101 6.24 3.07 21.73
CA LYS A 101 6.41 2.45 23.05
C LYS A 101 6.17 0.94 23.04
N VAL A 102 5.13 0.50 22.32
CA VAL A 102 4.68 -0.91 22.33
C VAL A 102 5.41 -1.74 21.29
N ASN A 103 5.66 -1.19 20.11
CA ASN A 103 6.14 -1.97 18.98
C ASN A 103 7.63 -2.33 19.16
N SER A 104 7.89 -3.61 19.39
CA SER A 104 9.23 -4.18 19.59
C SER A 104 10.15 -3.94 18.40
N CYS A 105 9.64 -3.66 17.20
CA CYS A 105 10.47 -3.31 16.05
C CYS A 105 11.25 -2.00 16.26
N PHE A 106 10.73 -1.06 17.06
CA PHE A 106 11.46 0.16 17.45
C PHE A 106 12.49 -0.09 18.55
N LYS A 107 12.36 -1.18 19.31
CA LYS A 107 13.36 -1.63 20.30
C LYS A 107 14.46 -2.46 19.64
N ASN A 108 14.09 -3.33 18.71
CA ASN A 108 14.99 -4.20 17.94
C ASN A 108 15.51 -3.49 16.68
N LYS A 109 15.91 -2.21 16.84
CA LYS A 109 16.60 -1.49 15.76
C LYS A 109 17.89 -2.23 15.43
N THR A 110 18.22 -2.32 14.15
CA THR A 110 19.45 -3.01 13.71
C THR A 110 20.69 -2.19 14.00
N LEU A 111 20.55 -0.87 14.03
CA LEU A 111 21.61 0.10 14.30
C LEU A 111 21.14 1.02 15.41
N SER A 112 22.06 1.38 16.31
CA SER A 112 21.89 2.47 17.27
C SER A 112 21.68 3.81 16.56
N ASP A 113 21.12 4.79 17.26
CA ASP A 113 20.95 6.14 16.71
C ASP A 113 22.31 6.80 16.41
N GLU A 114 23.36 6.51 17.19
CA GLU A 114 24.74 6.96 16.92
C GLU A 114 25.31 6.35 15.63
N GLN A 115 25.15 5.04 15.44
CA GLN A 115 25.63 4.33 14.25
C GLN A 115 24.89 4.76 12.99
N LYS A 116 23.62 5.12 13.14
CA LYS A 116 22.82 5.73 12.07
C LYS A 116 23.40 7.09 11.68
N GLU A 117 23.83 7.90 12.63
CA GLU A 117 24.45 9.21 12.35
C GLU A 117 25.77 9.04 11.60
N ILE A 118 26.61 8.11 12.03
CA ILE A 118 27.86 7.75 11.33
C ILE A 118 27.57 7.31 9.88
N ALA A 119 26.55 6.46 9.68
CA ALA A 119 26.16 6.04 8.33
C ALA A 119 25.74 7.24 7.46
N VAL A 120 24.96 8.17 8.02
CA VAL A 120 24.52 9.38 7.30
C VAL A 120 25.69 10.28 6.92
N LEU A 121 26.66 10.47 7.83
CA LEU A 121 27.90 11.21 7.55
C LEU A 121 28.71 10.58 6.40
N ASN A 122 28.71 9.26 6.31
CA ASN A 122 29.33 8.51 5.20
C ASN A 122 28.44 8.40 3.95
N GLY A 123 27.30 9.11 3.90
CA GLY A 123 26.38 9.11 2.76
C GLY A 123 25.55 7.83 2.60
N ILE A 124 25.42 7.03 3.64
CA ILE A 124 24.70 5.76 3.65
C ILE A 124 23.38 5.93 4.41
N SER A 125 22.26 5.61 3.75
CA SER A 125 20.96 5.64 4.42
C SER A 125 20.81 4.49 5.43
N TYR A 126 20.01 4.71 6.48
CA TYR A 126 19.68 3.68 7.49
C TYR A 126 19.21 2.37 6.85
N THR A 127 18.36 2.47 5.82
CA THR A 127 17.83 1.32 5.08
C THR A 127 18.95 0.52 4.43
N VAL A 128 19.92 1.19 3.79
CA VAL A 128 21.06 0.53 3.14
C VAL A 128 21.97 -0.15 4.17
N ALA A 129 22.33 0.55 5.24
CA ALA A 129 23.16 -0.02 6.30
C ALA A 129 22.47 -1.24 6.95
N ARG A 130 21.16 -1.14 7.23
CA ARG A 130 20.36 -2.26 7.74
C ARG A 130 20.34 -3.44 6.79
N ASP A 131 20.16 -3.20 5.49
CA ASP A 131 20.09 -4.26 4.49
C ASP A 131 21.45 -4.94 4.28
N ARG A 132 22.57 -4.18 4.39
CA ARG A 132 23.93 -4.76 4.41
C ARG A 132 24.10 -5.76 5.54
N ILE A 133 23.62 -5.43 6.74
CA ILE A 133 23.71 -6.33 7.90
C ILE A 133 22.76 -7.52 7.75
N ARG A 134 21.46 -7.26 7.56
CA ARG A 134 20.43 -8.31 7.63
C ARG A 134 20.38 -9.22 6.41
N ARG A 135 20.63 -8.67 5.21
CA ARG A 135 20.49 -9.41 3.95
C ARG A 135 21.82 -9.83 3.37
N LEU A 136 22.85 -8.98 3.47
CA LEU A 136 24.16 -9.25 2.88
C LEU A 136 25.18 -9.83 3.89
N GLY A 137 24.85 -9.87 5.18
CA GLY A 137 25.71 -10.44 6.22
C GLY A 137 26.98 -9.64 6.50
N TRP A 138 27.00 -8.34 6.15
CA TRP A 138 28.16 -7.49 6.43
C TRP A 138 28.33 -7.27 7.92
N SER A 139 29.56 -7.03 8.35
CA SER A 139 29.81 -6.54 9.72
C SER A 139 29.18 -5.16 9.91
N MET A 140 28.90 -4.82 11.16
CA MET A 140 28.25 -3.55 11.49
C MET A 140 29.08 -2.33 11.08
N GLU A 141 30.41 -2.40 11.27
CA GLU A 141 31.35 -1.33 10.92
C GLU A 141 31.44 -1.12 9.41
N GLU A 142 31.62 -2.20 8.64
CA GLU A 142 31.66 -2.13 7.17
C GLU A 142 30.34 -1.59 6.61
N ALA A 143 29.21 -1.97 7.23
CA ALA A 143 27.90 -1.55 6.78
C ALA A 143 27.68 -0.03 6.88
N ILE A 144 28.28 0.64 7.87
CA ILE A 144 28.14 2.08 8.12
C ILE A 144 29.30 2.94 7.59
N THR A 145 30.43 2.34 7.21
CA THR A 145 31.63 3.07 6.76
C THR A 145 31.81 3.06 5.25
N ILE A 146 31.53 1.94 4.59
CA ILE A 146 31.83 1.79 3.16
C ILE A 146 30.78 2.58 2.34
N PRO A 147 31.17 3.61 1.57
CA PRO A 147 30.21 4.43 0.85
C PRO A 147 29.46 3.63 -0.24
N ILE A 148 28.34 4.17 -0.71
CA ILE A 148 27.58 3.57 -1.80
C ILE A 148 28.30 3.88 -3.11
N MET A 149 28.67 2.83 -3.87
CA MET A 149 29.23 2.99 -5.21
C MET A 149 28.21 3.65 -6.14
N THR A 150 28.69 4.55 -6.99
CA THR A 150 27.89 5.14 -8.06
C THR A 150 27.53 4.08 -9.11
N ARG A 151 26.49 4.35 -9.91
CA ARG A 151 26.07 3.46 -11.01
C ARG A 151 27.21 3.16 -11.99
N SER A 152 28.06 4.14 -12.27
CA SER A 152 29.21 4.00 -13.18
C SER A 152 30.27 3.05 -12.61
N GLU A 153 30.60 3.22 -11.33
CA GLU A 153 31.56 2.35 -10.63
C GLU A 153 31.06 0.91 -10.53
N CYS A 154 29.78 0.71 -10.21
CA CYS A 154 29.14 -0.61 -10.24
C CYS A 154 29.28 -1.27 -11.62
N GLY A 155 29.08 -0.50 -12.70
CA GLY A 155 29.21 -0.99 -14.07
C GLY A 155 30.64 -1.41 -14.42
N LYS A 156 31.64 -0.59 -14.07
CA LYS A 156 33.06 -0.90 -14.29
C LYS A 156 33.47 -2.16 -13.53
N LYS A 157 33.16 -2.23 -12.24
CA LYS A 157 33.47 -3.38 -11.37
C LYS A 157 32.79 -4.66 -11.88
N GLY A 158 31.53 -4.58 -12.27
CA GLY A 158 30.81 -5.71 -12.86
C GLY A 158 31.44 -6.18 -14.17
N GLY A 159 31.87 -5.25 -15.02
CA GLY A 159 32.57 -5.55 -16.27
C GLY A 159 33.94 -6.21 -16.05
N GLU A 160 34.72 -5.73 -15.08
CA GLU A 160 36.00 -6.32 -14.69
C GLU A 160 35.83 -7.76 -14.17
N ILE A 161 34.91 -7.96 -13.22
CA ILE A 161 34.60 -9.29 -12.69
C ILE A 161 34.07 -10.20 -13.80
N GLY A 162 33.22 -9.67 -14.69
CA GLY A 162 32.69 -10.41 -15.83
C GLY A 162 33.80 -10.86 -16.78
N LYS A 163 34.77 -9.99 -17.09
CA LYS A 163 35.97 -10.33 -17.87
C LYS A 163 36.82 -11.36 -17.14
N GLU A 164 37.06 -11.21 -15.85
CA GLU A 164 37.87 -12.15 -15.05
C GLU A 164 37.23 -13.56 -15.01
N ARG A 165 35.90 -13.63 -14.90
CA ARG A 165 35.16 -14.91 -14.84
C ARG A 165 34.90 -15.53 -16.20
N SER A 166 34.84 -14.73 -17.26
CA SER A 166 34.58 -15.23 -18.61
C SER A 166 35.65 -16.23 -19.04
N TYR A 167 35.21 -17.32 -19.68
CA TYR A 167 36.13 -18.27 -20.29
C TYR A 167 36.85 -17.65 -21.49
N TRP A 168 36.12 -16.89 -22.32
CA TRP A 168 36.61 -16.31 -23.57
C TRP A 168 37.76 -15.32 -23.38
N SER A 169 37.82 -14.61 -22.26
CA SER A 169 38.92 -13.70 -21.92
C SER A 169 40.21 -14.44 -21.53
N LYS A 170 40.11 -15.71 -21.13
CA LYS A 170 41.24 -16.58 -20.78
C LYS A 170 41.76 -17.38 -21.98
N ILE A 171 41.00 -17.42 -23.07
CA ILE A 171 41.43 -18.10 -24.30
C ILE A 171 42.53 -17.26 -24.94
N VAL A 172 43.76 -17.78 -24.92
CA VAL A 172 44.84 -17.25 -25.74
C VAL A 172 44.68 -17.83 -27.14
N ILE A 173 44.18 -17.01 -28.07
CA ILE A 173 44.10 -17.39 -29.48
C ILE A 173 45.55 -17.42 -30.03
N PRO A 174 46.05 -18.57 -30.52
CA PRO A 174 47.42 -18.66 -31.03
C PRO A 174 47.61 -17.71 -32.21
N SER A 175 48.81 -17.14 -32.32
CA SER A 175 49.13 -16.26 -33.46
C SER A 175 49.03 -17.03 -34.78
N ARG A 176 48.76 -16.31 -35.88
CA ARG A 176 48.66 -16.92 -37.21
C ARG A 176 49.90 -17.76 -37.56
N GLU A 177 51.08 -17.30 -37.18
CA GLU A 177 52.34 -18.02 -37.37
C GLU A 177 52.40 -19.30 -36.55
N GLN A 178 51.97 -19.27 -35.27
CA GLN A 178 51.90 -20.45 -34.42
C GLN A 178 50.92 -21.49 -34.97
N MET A 179 49.77 -21.05 -35.47
CA MET A 179 48.79 -21.92 -36.12
C MET A 179 49.36 -22.56 -37.39
N MET A 180 50.04 -21.79 -38.25
CA MET A 180 50.67 -22.29 -39.47
C MET A 180 51.82 -23.26 -39.18
N LYS A 181 52.60 -23.03 -38.12
CA LYS A 181 53.69 -23.93 -37.70
C LYS A 181 53.15 -25.28 -37.20
N ARG A 182 52.08 -25.28 -36.40
CA ARG A 182 51.37 -26.51 -35.98
C ARG A 182 50.84 -27.29 -37.19
N ARG A 183 50.22 -26.58 -38.14
CA ARG A 183 49.68 -27.18 -39.37
C ARG A 183 50.76 -27.81 -40.25
N LYS A 184 51.96 -27.21 -40.35
CA LYS A 184 53.09 -27.83 -41.06
C LYS A 184 53.62 -29.09 -40.37
N LEU A 185 53.70 -29.10 -39.03
CA LEU A 185 54.16 -30.26 -38.27
C LEU A 185 53.23 -31.48 -38.43
N THR A 186 51.93 -31.28 -38.52
CA THR A 186 50.96 -32.37 -38.76
C THR A 186 51.09 -33.02 -40.14
N TYR A 187 51.63 -32.32 -41.14
CA TYR A 187 51.88 -32.89 -42.48
C TYR A 187 53.22 -33.63 -42.58
N ILE A 188 54.10 -33.51 -41.58
CA ILE A 188 55.43 -34.17 -41.56
C ILE A 188 55.38 -35.48 -40.74
N ALA A 189 54.39 -35.64 -39.87
CA ALA A 189 54.22 -36.81 -39.00
C ALA A 189 53.32 -37.92 -39.57
N ASN A 190 52.85 -37.78 -40.82
CA ASN A 190 52.16 -38.80 -41.61
C ASN A 190 53.02 -39.17 -42.82
#